data_AF-A0A6A3ZW75-F1
#
_entry.id   AF-A0A6A3ZW75-F1
#
_cell.length_a   1.000
_cell.length_b   1.000
_cell.length_c   1.000
_cell.angle_alpha   90.00
_cell.angle_beta   90.00
_cell.angle_gamma   90.00
#
_symmetry.space_group_name_H-M   'P 1'
#
loop_
_entity.id
_entity.type
_entity.pdbx_description
1 polymer ?
#
loop_
_entity_poly.entity_id
_entity_poly.type
_entity_poly.pdbx_seq_one_letter_code
_entity_poly.pdbx_strand_id
1 'polypeptide(L)'
;MRLFTDASDVGWAVIVTQVKNYDIKVPVQDQQHQLIECQSGTFAGSQLNWTVIEKEAFPITLACDKLDDLLLRPQGFRIFCDHRNLIHVFAPDEHVNKHVKGKLQRWAMKLMNYTYVIEHVAGPQNVWADMISGWAGNHDPVATAVKRVHAERGAEPA
;
A
#
# COMPACT_ATOMS: atom_id res chain seq x y z
N MET A 1 -8.71 2.31 -10.53
CA MET A 1 -8.07 2.61 -9.24
C MET A 1 -6.56 2.53 -9.41
N ARG A 2 -5.80 3.25 -8.57
CA ARG A 2 -4.34 3.15 -8.49
C ARG A 2 -3.98 2.78 -7.07
N LEU A 3 -3.35 1.63 -6.92
CA LEU A 3 -2.87 1.08 -5.66
C LEU A 3 -1.36 1.34 -5.61
N PHE A 4 -0.91 2.15 -4.67
CA PHE A 4 0.50 2.35 -4.36
C PHE A 4 0.83 1.55 -3.12
N THR A 5 1.92 0.80 -3.18
CA THR A 5 2.40 0.01 -2.06
C THR A 5 3.87 0.25 -1.85
N ASP A 6 4.28 0.15 -0.60
CA ASP A 6 5.67 0.24 -0.21
C ASP A 6 5.90 -0.55 1.07
N ALA A 7 7.12 -1.00 1.28
CA ALA A 7 7.53 -1.64 2.52
C ALA A 7 8.97 -1.27 2.87
N SER A 8 9.16 -0.87 4.12
CA SER A 8 10.47 -0.70 4.73
C SER A 8 10.88 -1.99 5.47
N ASP A 9 12.00 -1.94 6.19
CA ASP A 9 12.40 -3.06 7.05
C ASP A 9 11.41 -3.34 8.18
N VAL A 10 10.67 -2.31 8.61
CA VAL A 10 9.87 -2.32 9.85
C VAL A 10 8.39 -2.10 9.61
N GLY A 11 7.99 -1.52 8.48
CA GLY A 11 6.60 -1.20 8.19
C GLY A 11 6.23 -1.32 6.73
N TRP A 12 4.94 -1.17 6.47
CA TRP A 12 4.35 -1.29 5.13
C TRP A 12 3.23 -0.25 4.97
N ALA A 13 2.96 0.10 3.72
CA ALA A 13 1.92 1.04 3.34
C ALA A 13 1.11 0.55 2.14
N VAL A 14 -0.18 0.87 2.17
CA VAL A 14 -1.16 0.66 1.10
C VAL A 14 -1.91 1.97 0.92
N ILE A 15 -1.87 2.52 -0.29
CA ILE A 15 -2.57 3.76 -0.63
C ILE A 15 -3.39 3.52 -1.87
N VAL A 16 -4.70 3.71 -1.78
CA VAL A 16 -5.59 3.61 -2.94
C VAL A 16 -6.11 4.97 -3.31
N THR A 17 -5.94 5.31 -4.59
CA THR A 17 -6.40 6.57 -5.16
C THR A 17 -7.24 6.35 -6.41
N GLN A 18 -8.09 7.32 -6.69
CA GLN A 18 -8.81 7.45 -7.95
C GLN A 18 -8.28 8.64 -8.74
N VAL A 19 -8.15 8.48 -10.05
CA VAL A 19 -7.88 9.57 -11.00
C VAL A 19 -9.02 9.56 -12.00
N LYS A 20 -9.83 10.64 -12.05
CA LYS A 20 -11.01 10.73 -12.93
C LYS A 20 -10.62 10.92 -14.39
N ASN A 21 -9.71 11.87 -14.66
CA ASN A 21 -9.22 12.21 -15.99
C ASN A 21 -7.76 11.77 -16.11
N TYR A 22 -7.53 10.46 -16.22
CA TYR A 22 -6.18 9.94 -16.32
C TYR A 22 -5.55 10.29 -17.66
N ASP A 23 -4.40 10.95 -17.64
CA ASP A 23 -3.63 11.26 -18.84
C ASP A 23 -2.37 10.39 -18.89
N ILE A 24 -2.27 9.51 -19.88
CA ILE A 24 -1.12 8.62 -20.04
C ILE A 24 0.22 9.36 -20.26
N LYS A 25 0.19 10.62 -20.67
CA LYS A 25 1.38 11.44 -20.91
C LYS A 25 1.93 12.07 -19.64
N VAL A 26 1.13 12.11 -18.57
CA VAL A 26 1.51 12.69 -17.28
C VAL A 26 2.06 11.57 -16.39
N PRO A 27 3.23 11.75 -15.75
CA PRO A 27 3.75 10.78 -14.78
C PRO A 27 2.72 10.45 -13.71
N VAL A 28 2.73 9.22 -13.19
CA VAL A 28 1.68 8.76 -12.26
C VAL A 28 1.58 9.67 -11.04
N GLN A 29 2.71 10.08 -10.45
CA GLN A 29 2.76 10.94 -9.27
C GLN A 29 2.19 12.35 -9.50
N ASP A 30 2.13 12.80 -10.74
CA ASP A 30 1.67 14.14 -11.12
C ASP A 30 0.19 14.16 -11.54
N GLN A 31 -0.49 13.00 -11.51
CA GLN A 31 -1.92 12.90 -11.80
C GLN A 31 -2.75 13.57 -10.70
N GLN A 32 -3.98 13.98 -11.04
CA GLN A 32 -4.92 14.50 -10.06
C GLN A 32 -5.53 13.36 -9.23
N HIS A 33 -4.78 12.92 -8.21
CA HIS A 33 -5.18 11.85 -7.31
C HIS A 33 -6.23 12.32 -6.30
N GLN A 34 -7.27 11.51 -6.15
CA GLN A 34 -8.25 11.59 -5.07
C GLN A 34 -8.02 10.39 -4.17
N LEU A 35 -7.62 10.63 -2.92
CA LEU A 35 -7.40 9.57 -1.93
C LEU A 35 -8.74 8.88 -1.64
N ILE A 36 -8.73 7.55 -1.65
CA ILE A 36 -9.88 6.72 -1.30
C ILE A 36 -9.62 6.01 0.02
N GLU A 37 -8.45 5.38 0.16
CA GLU A 37 -8.08 4.59 1.34
C GLU A 37 -6.57 4.69 1.59
N CYS A 38 -6.18 4.70 2.85
CA CYS A 38 -4.79 4.63 3.28
C CYS A 38 -4.67 3.68 4.48
N GLN A 39 -3.87 2.62 4.35
CA GLN A 39 -3.56 1.68 5.41
C GLN A 39 -2.05 1.57 5.60
N SER A 40 -1.63 1.42 6.84
CA SER A 40 -0.24 1.16 7.18
C SER A 40 -0.15 0.31 8.43
N GLY A 41 1.04 -0.22 8.68
CA GLY A 41 1.32 -0.98 9.88
C GLY A 41 2.78 -1.36 9.98
N THR A 42 3.12 -2.02 11.09
CA THR A 42 4.46 -2.52 11.37
C THR A 42 4.50 -4.03 11.16
N PHE A 43 5.65 -4.56 10.75
CA PHE A 43 5.90 -6.00 10.77
C PHE A 43 6.10 -6.47 12.22
N ALA A 44 5.55 -7.63 12.57
CA ALA A 44 5.68 -8.20 13.91
C ALA A 44 6.03 -9.70 13.88
N GLY A 45 6.68 -10.18 14.94
CA GLY A 45 7.02 -11.60 15.11
C GLY A 45 7.82 -12.16 13.93
N SER A 46 7.35 -13.24 13.31
CA SER A 46 8.04 -13.89 12.20
C SER A 46 8.09 -13.04 10.92
N GLN A 47 7.26 -11.98 10.82
CA GLN A 47 7.24 -11.08 9.66
C GLN A 47 8.51 -10.24 9.55
N LEU A 48 9.15 -9.94 10.68
CA LEU A 48 10.41 -9.19 10.71
C LEU A 48 11.54 -9.93 9.96
N ASN A 49 11.48 -11.26 9.95
CA ASN A 49 12.45 -12.15 9.29
C ASN A 49 12.06 -12.50 7.85
N TRP A 50 11.00 -11.90 7.30
CA TRP A 50 10.67 -12.09 5.90
C TRP A 50 11.74 -11.48 5.01
N THR A 51 11.95 -12.12 3.87
CA THR A 51 12.82 -11.56 2.83
C THR A 51 12.24 -10.24 2.31
N VAL A 52 13.09 -9.35 1.78
CA VAL A 52 12.68 -8.04 1.25
C VAL A 52 11.49 -8.18 0.29
N ILE A 53 11.58 -9.10 -0.67
CA ILE A 53 10.50 -9.37 -1.63
C ILE A 53 9.19 -9.84 -0.98
N GLU A 54 9.25 -10.57 0.14
CA GLU A 54 8.05 -10.96 0.88
C GLU A 54 7.45 -9.78 1.65
N LYS A 55 8.28 -8.87 2.16
CA LYS A 55 7.82 -7.65 2.82
C LYS A 55 7.14 -6.71 1.83
N GLU A 56 7.72 -6.51 0.65
CA GLU A 56 7.15 -5.64 -0.40
C GLU A 56 5.91 -6.25 -1.07
N ALA A 57 5.85 -7.59 -1.20
CA ALA A 57 4.66 -8.28 -1.73
C ALA A 57 3.47 -8.30 -0.75
N PHE A 58 3.74 -8.18 0.55
CA PHE A 58 2.72 -8.23 1.59
C PHE A 58 1.64 -7.13 1.45
N PRO A 59 1.96 -5.83 1.34
CA PRO A 59 0.95 -4.77 1.23
C PRO A 59 0.04 -4.94 -0.01
N ILE A 60 0.59 -5.45 -1.13
CA ILE A 60 -0.22 -5.77 -2.32
C ILE A 60 -1.27 -6.84 -1.98
N THR A 61 -0.81 -7.94 -1.38
CA THR A 61 -1.70 -9.06 -1.01
C THR A 61 -2.75 -8.63 0.01
N LEU A 62 -2.32 -7.82 1.00
CA LEU A 62 -3.19 -7.29 2.04
C LEU A 62 -4.26 -6.36 1.47
N ALA A 63 -3.92 -5.53 0.49
CA ALA A 63 -4.90 -4.68 -0.19
C ALA A 63 -5.97 -5.52 -0.89
N CYS A 64 -5.58 -6.59 -1.58
CA CYS A 64 -6.53 -7.55 -2.17
C CYS A 64 -7.36 -8.33 -1.13
N ASP A 65 -6.93 -8.39 0.12
CA ASP A 65 -7.70 -9.01 1.21
C ASP A 65 -8.74 -8.08 1.83
N LYS A 66 -8.34 -6.83 2.04
CA LYS A 66 -9.13 -5.87 2.82
C LYS A 66 -9.97 -4.93 1.99
N LEU A 67 -9.60 -4.75 0.72
CA LEU A 67 -10.18 -3.76 -0.18
C LEU A 67 -10.73 -4.43 -1.43
N ASP A 68 -11.18 -5.68 -1.31
CA ASP A 68 -11.78 -6.45 -2.41
C ASP A 68 -12.99 -5.72 -3.01
N ASP A 69 -13.85 -5.13 -2.17
CA ASP A 69 -14.97 -4.27 -2.59
C ASP A 69 -14.56 -3.11 -3.51
N LEU A 70 -13.32 -2.63 -3.39
CA LEU A 70 -12.76 -1.54 -4.19
C LEU A 70 -11.96 -2.04 -5.40
N LEU A 71 -11.28 -3.18 -5.26
CA LEU A 71 -10.31 -3.69 -6.23
C LEU A 71 -10.91 -4.73 -7.19
N LEU A 72 -11.95 -5.46 -6.78
CA LEU A 72 -12.65 -6.43 -7.61
C LEU A 72 -13.66 -5.72 -8.53
N ARG A 73 -13.15 -5.16 -9.64
CA ARG A 73 -13.94 -4.35 -10.57
C ARG A 73 -13.66 -4.70 -12.03
N PRO A 74 -14.66 -4.60 -12.94
CA PRO A 74 -14.48 -4.97 -14.34
C PRO A 74 -13.38 -4.19 -15.08
N GLN A 75 -13.16 -2.92 -14.72
CA GLN A 75 -12.11 -2.11 -15.34
C GLN A 75 -10.72 -2.34 -14.72
N GLY A 76 -10.63 -3.21 -13.72
CA GLY A 76 -9.40 -3.51 -12.99
C GLY A 76 -8.77 -2.32 -12.26
N PHE A 77 -7.50 -2.48 -11.90
CA PHE A 77 -6.69 -1.45 -11.24
C PHE A 77 -5.22 -1.54 -11.64
N ARG A 78 -4.44 -0.53 -11.26
CA ARG A 78 -2.98 -0.52 -11.47
C ARG A 78 -2.27 -0.54 -10.13
N ILE A 79 -1.27 -1.40 -10.00
CA ILE A 79 -0.42 -1.55 -8.82
C ILE A 79 0.90 -0.85 -9.12
N PHE A 80 1.33 0.03 -8.22
CA PHE A 80 2.61 0.72 -8.28
C PHE A 80 3.42 0.33 -7.06
N CYS A 81 4.61 -0.21 -7.30
CA CYS A 81 5.60 -0.56 -6.28
C CYS A 81 6.99 -0.19 -6.78
N ASP A 82 7.96 -0.05 -5.90
CA ASP A 82 9.35 0.28 -6.25
C ASP A 82 10.23 -0.97 -6.44
N HIS A 83 9.70 -2.16 -6.19
CA HIS A 83 10.42 -3.41 -6.40
C HIS A 83 10.15 -4.06 -7.76
N ARG A 84 11.14 -3.98 -8.66
CA ARG A 84 11.03 -4.55 -10.02
C ARG A 84 10.75 -6.05 -10.06
N ASN A 85 11.24 -6.82 -9.09
CA ASN A 85 11.04 -8.27 -9.09
C ASN A 85 9.57 -8.65 -8.84
N LEU A 86 8.77 -7.78 -8.22
CA LEU A 86 7.35 -8.04 -8.01
C LEU A 86 6.56 -8.06 -9.32
N ILE A 87 7.04 -7.35 -10.35
CA ILE A 87 6.43 -7.43 -11.69
C ILE A 87 6.46 -8.87 -12.19
N HIS A 88 7.57 -9.59 -12.03
CA HIS A 88 7.69 -10.99 -12.45
C HIS A 88 6.94 -11.96 -11.54
N VAL A 89 6.79 -11.64 -10.25
CA VAL A 89 6.05 -12.50 -9.31
C VAL A 89 4.54 -12.42 -9.53
N PHE A 90 4.04 -11.22 -9.87
CA PHE A 90 2.62 -10.93 -10.03
C PHE A 90 2.24 -10.54 -11.47
N ALA A 91 3.04 -10.90 -12.47
CA ALA A 91 2.62 -10.76 -13.86
C ALA A 91 1.47 -11.75 -14.13
N PRO A 92 0.30 -11.30 -14.62
CA PRO A 92 -0.83 -12.19 -14.90
C PRO A 92 -0.54 -13.25 -15.98
N ASP A 93 0.35 -12.92 -16.93
CA ASP A 93 0.61 -13.71 -18.13
C ASP A 93 1.89 -14.57 -18.06
N GLU A 94 2.71 -14.40 -17.02
CA GLU A 94 3.84 -15.29 -16.77
C GLU A 94 3.34 -16.46 -15.91
N HIS A 95 3.48 -17.70 -16.40
CA HIS A 95 3.27 -18.88 -15.56
C HIS A 95 4.06 -18.70 -14.26
N VAL A 96 3.37 -18.71 -13.11
CA VAL A 96 4.01 -18.49 -11.80
C VAL A 96 5.27 -19.33 -11.73
N ASN A 97 6.41 -18.63 -11.72
CA ASN A 97 7.70 -19.25 -11.95
C ASN A 97 7.87 -20.37 -10.92
N LYS A 98 8.22 -21.60 -11.34
CA LYS A 98 8.37 -22.75 -10.42
C LYS A 98 9.38 -22.50 -9.29
N HIS A 99 10.21 -21.46 -9.43
CA HIS A 99 11.22 -21.01 -8.48
C HIS A 99 10.72 -19.93 -7.48
N VAL A 100 9.48 -19.46 -7.59
CA VAL A 100 8.88 -18.54 -6.61
C VAL A 100 8.57 -19.33 -5.32
N LYS A 101 9.22 -18.96 -4.21
CA LYS A 101 9.04 -19.63 -2.90
C LYS A 101 7.54 -19.66 -2.51
N GLY A 102 7.10 -20.76 -1.90
CA GLY A 102 5.69 -21.11 -1.74
C GLY A 102 4.76 -20.05 -1.13
N LYS A 103 5.25 -19.11 -0.32
CA LYS A 103 4.43 -17.98 0.18
C LYS A 103 4.02 -17.03 -0.95
N LEU A 104 5.00 -16.55 -1.72
CA LEU A 104 4.77 -15.65 -2.85
C LEU A 104 3.91 -16.31 -3.94
N GLN A 105 4.10 -17.61 -4.18
CA GLN A 105 3.26 -18.37 -5.11
C GLN A 105 1.78 -18.38 -4.68
N ARG A 106 1.50 -18.60 -3.40
CA ARG A 106 0.11 -18.54 -2.88
C ARG A 106 -0.49 -17.15 -3.02
N TRP A 107 0.30 -16.10 -2.81
CA TRP A 107 -0.15 -14.73 -3.03
C TRP A 107 -0.40 -14.44 -4.50
N ALA A 108 0.46 -14.92 -5.41
CA ALA A 108 0.24 -14.76 -6.85
C ALA A 108 -1.04 -15.45 -7.32
N MET A 109 -1.30 -16.67 -6.84
CA MET A 109 -2.56 -17.39 -7.11
C MET A 109 -3.79 -16.62 -6.65
N LYS A 110 -3.70 -15.90 -5.53
CA LYS A 110 -4.80 -15.05 -5.04
C LYS A 110 -5.07 -13.89 -5.99
N LEU A 111 -4.01 -13.26 -6.48
CA LEU A 111 -4.12 -12.13 -7.40
C LEU A 111 -4.71 -12.53 -8.75
N MET A 112 -4.69 -13.81 -9.14
CA MET A 112 -5.33 -14.30 -10.38
C MET A 112 -6.84 -14.02 -10.45
N ASN A 113 -7.50 -13.78 -9.33
CA ASN A 113 -8.92 -13.43 -9.29
C ASN A 113 -9.18 -11.96 -9.66
N TYR A 114 -8.14 -11.15 -9.82
CA TYR A 114 -8.22 -9.72 -10.05
C TYR A 114 -7.78 -9.35 -11.46
N THR A 115 -8.43 -8.34 -12.04
CA THR A 115 -7.94 -7.67 -13.26
C THR A 115 -7.03 -6.52 -12.83
N TYR A 116 -5.72 -6.64 -13.09
CA TYR A 116 -4.77 -5.58 -12.75
C TYR A 116 -3.59 -5.51 -13.71
N VAL A 117 -2.88 -4.39 -13.64
CA VAL A 117 -1.54 -4.21 -14.23
C VAL A 117 -0.61 -3.82 -13.10
N ILE A 118 0.58 -4.43 -13.03
CA ILE A 118 1.62 -4.07 -12.09
C ILE A 118 2.73 -3.29 -12.79
N GLU A 119 3.11 -2.16 -12.22
CA GLU A 119 4.10 -1.23 -12.75
C GLU A 119 5.11 -0.88 -11.66
N HIS A 120 6.36 -0.73 -12.08
CA HIS A 120 7.41 -0.21 -11.22
C HIS A 120 7.39 1.32 -11.26
N VAL A 121 7.35 1.95 -10.09
CA VAL A 121 7.61 3.38 -9.88
C VAL A 121 8.96 3.53 -9.19
N ALA A 122 9.79 4.51 -9.56
CA ALA A 122 11.05 4.71 -8.85
C ALA A 122 10.78 5.09 -7.39
N GLY A 123 11.55 4.57 -6.42
CA GLY A 123 11.37 4.87 -4.99
C GLY A 123 11.20 6.36 -4.66
N PRO A 124 12.06 7.28 -5.18
CA PRO A 124 11.89 8.72 -4.97
C PRO A 124 10.59 9.33 -5.53
N GLN A 125 9.89 8.62 -6.41
CA GLN A 125 8.59 9.00 -6.97
C GLN A 125 7.43 8.30 -6.24
N ASN A 126 7.68 7.28 -5.42
CA ASN A 126 6.69 6.59 -4.59
C ASN A 126 6.45 7.29 -3.24
N VAL A 127 6.49 8.63 -3.24
CA VAL A 127 6.66 9.48 -2.05
C VAL A 127 5.64 9.18 -0.94
N TRP A 128 4.37 8.99 -1.28
CA TRP A 128 3.34 8.78 -0.26
C TRP A 128 3.50 7.44 0.44
N ALA A 129 3.77 6.37 -0.31
CA ALA A 129 3.86 5.04 0.25
C ALA A 129 5.16 4.88 1.04
N ASP A 130 6.28 5.38 0.52
CA ASP A 130 7.60 5.43 1.19
C ASP A 130 7.54 6.20 2.52
N MET A 131 6.93 7.39 2.51
CA MET A 131 6.78 8.19 3.73
C MET A 131 6.01 7.44 4.84
N ILE A 132 4.96 6.70 4.46
CA ILE A 132 4.07 6.01 5.41
C ILE A 132 4.68 4.68 5.88
N SER A 133 5.36 3.95 5.00
CA SER A 133 6.01 2.67 5.34
C SER A 133 7.22 2.88 6.25
N GLY A 134 7.94 3.99 6.09
CA GLY A 134 9.10 4.37 6.91
C GLY A 134 8.72 4.94 8.29
N TRP A 135 7.54 5.55 8.42
CA TRP A 135 7.08 6.17 9.68
C TRP A 135 6.97 5.17 10.84
N ALA A 136 6.69 3.90 10.53
CA ALA A 136 6.66 2.79 11.47
C ALA A 136 7.95 2.62 12.31
N GLY A 137 9.10 3.02 11.77
CA GLY A 137 10.40 2.89 12.44
C GLY A 137 10.75 3.99 13.43
N ASN A 138 9.96 5.08 13.47
CA ASN A 138 10.28 6.29 14.22
C ASN A 138 9.65 6.36 15.63
N HIS A 139 9.17 5.23 16.17
CA HIS A 139 8.55 5.20 17.49
C HIS A 139 9.51 4.69 18.57
N ASP A 140 10.29 5.60 19.15
CA ASP A 140 10.38 5.59 20.61
C ASP A 140 9.00 6.03 21.14
N PRO A 141 8.33 5.26 22.01
CA PRO A 141 7.02 5.62 22.52
C PRO A 141 7.18 6.80 23.49
N VAL A 142 7.25 8.02 22.97
CA VAL A 142 7.05 9.22 23.76
C VAL A 142 5.55 9.27 24.06
N ALA A 143 5.17 8.76 25.23
CA ALA A 143 3.81 8.84 25.75
C ALA A 143 3.40 10.33 25.83
N THR A 144 2.78 10.82 24.75
CA THR A 144 2.29 12.20 24.70
C THR A 144 0.96 12.21 25.44
N ALA A 145 0.98 12.66 26.69
CA ALA A 145 -0.22 12.83 27.49
C ALA A 145 -1.13 13.87 26.79
N VAL A 146 -2.23 13.40 26.19
CA VAL A 146 -3.23 14.28 25.59
C VAL A 146 -4.00 14.97 26.71
N LYS A 147 -3.77 16.27 26.90
CA LYS A 147 -4.53 17.08 27.86
C LYS A 147 -5.84 17.53 27.20
N ARG A 148 -6.95 16.88 27.55
CA ARG A 148 -8.29 17.29 27.11
C ARG A 148 -8.70 18.53 27.89
N VAL A 149 -9.03 19.63 27.19
CA VAL A 149 -9.51 20.88 27.81
C VAL A 149 -11.00 20.99 27.52
N HIS A 150 -11.82 21.11 28.57
CA HIS A 150 -13.23 21.46 28.44
C HIS A 150 -13.34 22.99 28.53
N ALA A 151 -13.94 23.61 27.52
CA ALA A 151 -14.36 25.01 27.59
C ALA A 151 -15.73 25.04 28.27
N GLU A 152 -15.81 25.58 29.49
CA GLU A 152 -17.09 25.87 30.12
C GLU A 152 -17.74 27.07 29.41
N ARG A 153 -18.99 26.91 28.95
CA ARG A 153 -19.79 28.05 28.52
C ARG A 153 -20.14 28.85 29.76
N GLY A 154 -19.63 30.08 29.85
CA GLY A 154 -20.06 31.02 30.87
C GLY A 154 -21.58 31.20 30.81
N ALA A 155 -22.23 31.08 31.97
CA ALA A 155 -23.65 31.39 32.10
C ALA A 155 -23.86 32.89 31.86
N GLU A 156 -24.77 33.24 30.96
CA GLU A 156 -25.25 34.62 30.80
C GLU A 156 -26.03 35.04 32.04
N PRO A 157 -25.81 36.25 32.60
CA PRO A 157 -26.61 36.76 33.69
C PRO A 157 -28.02 37.14 33.21
N ALA A 158 -29.01 36.87 34.07
CA ALA A 158 -30.43 37.14 33.87
C ALA A 158 -30.77 38.64 33.95
#